data_AF-A0A945M0E3-F1
#
_entry.id   AF-A0A945M0E3-F1
#
_cell.length_a   1.000
_cell.length_b   1.000
_cell.length_c   1.000
_cell.angle_alpha   90.00
_cell.angle_beta   90.00
_cell.angle_gamma   90.00
#
_symmetry.space_group_name_H-M   'P 1'
#
loop_
_entity.id
_entity.type
_entity.pdbx_description
1 polymer ?
#
loop_
_entity_poly.entity_id
_entity_poly.type
_entity_poly.pdbx_seq_one_letter_code
_entity_poly.pdbx_strand_id
1 'polypeptide(L)'
;MKDQVPDFNNQSIHGILKKYYDTEGVIKPLVSFEDQNARISAKDKRYVLKISNKKWSRNFVQMQTEVLDHLKKEAPELSFPNIVNANNGKSIIFINGFAIRLLTYLEGDLLTNIRRTPELYCDVGRFLGQFSQAMRSYSAPPNSDGSDKLWKLDEVLACKEYLPEVIDEDARDRIARLFDVYEKDIAPKLPSLRKAVIHGDANEQNFLINPDDPKKITGLID
;
A
#
# COMPACT_ATOMS: atom_id res chain seq x y z
N MET A 1 -17.08 9.55 -11.82
CA MET A 1 -16.54 8.34 -11.14
C MET A 1 -16.14 7.24 -12.11
N LYS A 2 -16.94 6.85 -13.13
CA LYS A 2 -16.58 5.73 -14.05
C LYS A 2 -15.28 5.91 -14.84
N ASP A 3 -14.89 7.14 -15.22
CA ASP A 3 -13.69 7.34 -16.07
C ASP A 3 -12.34 7.36 -15.32
N GLN A 4 -12.40 7.24 -13.98
CA GLN A 4 -11.23 7.27 -13.10
C GLN A 4 -10.75 5.87 -12.68
N VAL A 5 -11.67 4.90 -12.60
CA VAL A 5 -11.36 3.51 -12.24
C VAL A 5 -10.84 2.78 -13.49
N PRO A 6 -9.71 2.07 -13.40
CA PRO A 6 -9.18 1.30 -14.53
C PRO A 6 -10.00 0.04 -14.81
N ASP A 7 -10.25 -0.24 -16.09
CA ASP A 7 -10.95 -1.44 -16.57
C ASP A 7 -10.26 -1.98 -17.85
N PHE A 8 -9.00 -2.37 -17.71
CA PHE A 8 -8.22 -2.96 -18.79
C PHE A 8 -8.53 -4.44 -18.89
N ASN A 9 -9.04 -4.88 -20.04
CA ASN A 9 -9.24 -6.31 -20.28
C ASN A 9 -7.91 -7.05 -20.50
N ASN A 10 -7.96 -8.39 -20.51
CA ASN A 10 -6.78 -9.24 -20.67
C ASN A 10 -6.02 -9.01 -21.99
N GLN A 11 -6.70 -8.60 -23.07
CA GLN A 11 -6.06 -8.31 -24.35
C GLN A 11 -5.24 -7.03 -24.27
N SER A 12 -5.79 -5.97 -23.66
CA SER A 12 -5.07 -4.72 -23.40
C SER A 12 -3.88 -4.95 -22.48
N ILE A 13 -4.05 -5.71 -21.40
CA ILE A 13 -2.96 -6.05 -20.48
C ILE A 13 -1.85 -6.84 -21.20
N HIS A 14 -2.18 -7.84 -22.02
CA HIS A 14 -1.19 -8.55 -22.83
C HIS A 14 -0.41 -7.60 -23.74
N GLY A 15 -1.10 -6.69 -24.43
CA GLY A 15 -0.46 -5.70 -25.29
C GLY A 15 0.51 -4.80 -24.53
N ILE A 16 0.17 -4.42 -23.30
CA ILE A 16 1.02 -3.62 -22.43
C ILE A 16 2.27 -4.40 -22.00
N LEU A 17 2.09 -5.63 -21.51
CA LEU A 17 3.19 -6.50 -21.06
C LEU A 17 4.18 -6.77 -22.20
N LYS A 18 3.66 -7.09 -23.40
CA LYS A 18 4.49 -7.33 -24.57
C LYS A 18 5.24 -6.08 -25.03
N LYS A 19 4.55 -4.94 -25.11
CA LYS A 19 5.13 -3.70 -25.65
C LYS A 19 6.16 -3.05 -24.73
N TYR A 20 5.91 -3.07 -23.41
CA TYR A 20 6.70 -2.30 -22.45
C TYR A 20 7.63 -3.15 -21.59
N TYR A 21 7.45 -4.47 -21.51
CA TYR A 21 8.21 -5.32 -20.60
C TYR A 21 8.75 -6.61 -21.26
N ASP A 22 8.57 -6.77 -22.58
CA ASP A 22 8.89 -8.00 -23.34
C ASP A 22 8.45 -9.29 -22.62
N THR A 23 7.30 -9.23 -21.95
CA THR A 23 6.78 -10.29 -21.09
C THR A 23 5.44 -10.77 -21.61
N GLU A 24 5.26 -12.10 -21.59
CA GLU A 24 3.99 -12.76 -21.87
C GLU A 24 3.70 -13.75 -20.73
N GLY A 25 2.43 -13.94 -20.39
CA GLY A 25 2.06 -14.83 -19.28
C GLY A 25 0.56 -14.88 -19.01
N VAL A 26 0.16 -15.85 -18.20
CA VAL A 26 -1.25 -16.02 -17.80
C VAL A 26 -1.63 -14.90 -16.84
N ILE A 27 -2.68 -14.16 -17.19
CA ILE A 27 -3.24 -13.07 -16.37
C ILE A 27 -4.31 -13.64 -15.46
N LYS A 28 -4.16 -13.40 -14.15
CA LYS A 28 -5.20 -13.66 -13.15
C LYS A 28 -5.53 -12.37 -12.42
N PRO A 29 -6.79 -11.89 -12.45
CA PRO A 29 -7.20 -10.73 -11.64
C PRO A 29 -6.91 -10.96 -10.16
N LEU A 30 -6.48 -9.90 -9.48
CA LEU A 30 -6.38 -9.84 -8.03
C LEU A 30 -7.48 -8.93 -7.50
N VAL A 31 -7.90 -9.15 -6.26
CA VAL A 31 -8.86 -8.26 -5.60
C VAL A 31 -8.19 -6.89 -5.45
N SER A 32 -8.92 -5.85 -5.82
CA SER A 32 -8.53 -4.46 -5.64
C SER A 32 -9.79 -3.61 -5.51
N PHE A 33 -9.70 -2.51 -4.77
CA PHE A 33 -10.85 -1.63 -4.54
C PHE A 33 -10.91 -0.51 -5.58
N GLU A 34 -9.92 0.39 -5.58
CA GLU A 34 -9.93 1.58 -6.44
C GLU A 34 -9.04 1.46 -7.67
N ASP A 35 -8.01 0.61 -7.56
CA ASP A 35 -7.04 0.27 -8.60
C ASP A 35 -7.46 -1.04 -9.31
N GLN A 36 -6.71 -1.43 -10.34
CA GLN A 36 -6.83 -2.73 -10.98
C GLN A 36 -5.51 -3.48 -10.85
N ASN A 37 -5.54 -4.60 -10.14
CA ASN A 37 -4.37 -5.43 -9.91
C ASN A 37 -4.51 -6.78 -10.63
N ALA A 38 -3.42 -7.29 -11.21
CA ALA A 38 -3.40 -8.61 -11.82
C ALA A 38 -2.08 -9.32 -11.55
N ARG A 39 -2.16 -10.61 -11.22
CA ARG A 39 -1.01 -11.49 -11.18
C ARG A 39 -0.69 -11.98 -12.58
N ILE A 40 0.56 -11.81 -12.99
CA ILE A 40 1.07 -12.28 -14.27
C ILE A 40 1.95 -13.49 -14.00
N SER A 41 1.56 -14.65 -14.52
CA SER A 41 2.37 -15.87 -14.43
C SER A 41 3.08 -16.06 -15.77
N ALA A 42 4.29 -15.54 -15.87
CA ALA A 42 5.18 -15.79 -17.00
C ALA A 42 5.90 -17.14 -16.78
N LYS A 43 6.73 -17.57 -17.74
CA LYS A 43 7.37 -18.89 -17.75
C LYS A 43 8.02 -19.26 -16.41
N ASP A 44 9.05 -18.53 -16.00
CA ASP A 44 9.84 -18.82 -14.79
C ASP A 44 9.72 -17.72 -13.73
N LYS A 45 8.81 -16.76 -13.93
CA LYS A 45 8.66 -15.57 -13.08
C LYS A 45 7.20 -15.21 -12.90
N ARG A 46 6.89 -14.66 -11.73
CA ARG A 46 5.59 -14.08 -11.41
C ARG A 46 5.73 -12.60 -11.16
N TYR A 47 4.73 -11.85 -11.59
CA TYR A 47 4.65 -10.41 -11.40
C TYR A 47 3.28 -10.01 -10.88
N VAL A 48 3.21 -8.81 -10.30
CA VAL A 48 1.97 -8.09 -10.04
C VAL A 48 1.96 -6.86 -10.92
N LEU A 49 1.01 -6.79 -11.83
CA LEU A 49 0.69 -5.56 -12.57
C LEU A 49 -0.29 -4.75 -11.72
N LYS A 50 0.09 -3.51 -11.38
CA LYS A 50 -0.80 -2.54 -10.75
C LYS A 50 -1.13 -1.43 -11.75
N ILE A 51 -2.41 -1.21 -12.00
CA ILE A 51 -2.93 -0.08 -12.80
C ILE A 51 -3.66 0.83 -11.82
N SER A 52 -3.10 2.02 -11.60
CA SER A 52 -3.59 2.92 -10.56
C SER A 52 -4.70 3.83 -11.07
N ASN A 53 -5.71 4.05 -10.23
CA ASN A 53 -6.82 4.97 -10.46
C ASN A 53 -6.34 6.38 -10.79
N LYS A 54 -7.03 7.08 -11.70
CA LYS A 54 -6.67 8.46 -12.10
C LYS A 54 -6.84 9.49 -10.99
N LYS A 55 -7.58 9.16 -9.92
CA LYS A 55 -7.72 10.04 -8.76
C LYS A 55 -6.40 10.22 -8.01
N TRP A 56 -5.46 9.29 -8.17
CA TRP A 56 -4.16 9.35 -7.54
C TRP A 56 -3.26 10.35 -8.26
N SER A 57 -2.62 11.24 -7.50
CA SER A 57 -1.64 12.17 -8.06
C SER A 57 -0.42 11.41 -8.58
N ARG A 58 0.26 11.96 -9.58
CA ARG A 58 1.51 11.37 -10.08
C ARG A 58 2.56 11.26 -8.97
N ASN A 59 2.63 12.26 -8.08
CA ASN A 59 3.56 12.27 -6.96
C ASN A 59 3.26 11.16 -5.94
N PHE A 60 1.99 10.86 -5.68
CA PHE A 60 1.61 9.75 -4.80
C PHE A 60 2.03 8.39 -5.38
N VAL A 61 1.75 8.15 -6.67
CA VAL A 61 2.14 6.89 -7.33
C VAL A 61 3.68 6.76 -7.45
N GLN A 62 4.36 7.88 -7.70
CA GLN A 62 5.82 7.94 -7.73
C GLN A 62 6.41 7.66 -6.35
N MET A 63 5.88 8.27 -5.28
CA MET A 63 6.30 8.00 -3.90
C MET A 63 6.18 6.52 -3.56
N GLN A 64 5.05 5.87 -3.87
CA GLN A 64 4.90 4.42 -3.62
C GLN A 64 6.00 3.59 -4.30
N THR A 65 6.45 4.01 -5.48
CA THR A 65 7.53 3.34 -6.24
C THR A 65 8.89 3.57 -5.57
N GLU A 66 9.18 4.81 -5.15
CA GLU A 66 10.43 5.19 -4.48
C GLU A 66 10.58 4.58 -3.09
N VAL A 67 9.47 4.41 -2.37
CA VAL A 67 9.47 3.76 -1.04
C VAL A 67 9.99 2.34 -1.13
N LEU A 68 9.66 1.58 -2.18
CA LEU A 68 10.18 0.21 -2.36
C LEU A 68 11.69 0.20 -2.57
N ASP A 69 12.21 1.12 -3.39
CA ASP A 69 13.65 1.26 -3.63
C ASP A 69 14.40 1.76 -2.38
N HIS A 70 13.76 2.60 -1.57
CA HIS A 70 14.29 3.09 -0.29
C HIS A 70 14.38 1.96 0.73
N LEU A 71 13.29 1.21 0.93
CA LEU A 71 13.22 0.10 1.88
C LEU A 71 14.24 -1.00 1.54
N LYS A 72 14.45 -1.28 0.26
CA LYS A 72 15.48 -2.23 -0.18
C LYS A 72 16.89 -1.86 0.28
N LYS A 73 17.18 -0.56 0.43
CA LYS A 73 18.49 -0.06 0.87
C LYS A 73 18.59 0.02 2.38
N GLU A 74 17.55 0.54 3.03
CA GLU A 74 17.57 0.88 4.46
C GLU A 74 17.10 -0.27 5.38
N ALA A 75 16.38 -1.26 4.83
CA ALA A 75 15.91 -2.45 5.54
C ALA A 75 16.01 -3.71 4.66
N PRO A 76 17.22 -4.10 4.19
CA PRO A 76 17.42 -5.23 3.28
C PRO A 76 17.01 -6.59 3.86
N GLU A 77 16.83 -6.70 5.17
CA GLU A 77 16.31 -7.88 5.86
C GLU A 77 14.80 -8.06 5.73
N LEU A 78 14.08 -7.01 5.30
CA LEU A 78 12.64 -7.04 5.04
C LEU A 78 12.40 -7.23 3.55
N SER A 79 11.44 -8.09 3.20
CA SER A 79 11.09 -8.38 1.81
C SER A 79 9.94 -7.50 1.33
N PHE A 80 10.16 -6.75 0.27
CA PHE A 80 9.14 -5.99 -0.44
C PHE A 80 9.18 -6.32 -1.94
N PRO A 81 8.07 -6.16 -2.67
CA PRO A 81 8.10 -6.25 -4.13
C PRO A 81 9.13 -5.28 -4.73
N ASN A 82 9.84 -5.70 -5.76
CA ASN A 82 10.73 -4.84 -6.52
C ASN A 82 10.01 -4.30 -7.76
N ILE A 83 10.31 -3.07 -8.13
CA ILE A 83 9.86 -2.51 -9.41
C ILE A 83 10.59 -3.20 -10.57
N VAL A 84 9.82 -3.63 -11.56
CA VAL A 84 10.33 -4.07 -12.85
C VAL A 84 10.21 -2.89 -13.80
N ASN A 85 11.36 -2.35 -14.21
CA ASN A 85 11.38 -1.24 -15.17
C ASN A 85 10.92 -1.72 -16.54
N ALA A 86 10.21 -0.84 -17.24
CA ALA A 86 9.88 -1.04 -18.65
C ALA A 86 11.16 -0.98 -19.52
N ASN A 87 11.04 -1.43 -20.76
CA ASN A 87 12.12 -1.48 -21.76
C ASN A 87 12.79 -0.11 -22.02
N ASN A 88 12.08 0.98 -21.72
CA ASN A 88 12.59 2.35 -21.81
C ASN A 88 13.25 2.86 -20.51
N GLY A 89 13.47 1.98 -19.53
CA GLY A 89 14.07 2.27 -18.23
C GLY A 89 13.12 2.92 -17.21
N LYS A 90 11.86 3.19 -17.56
CA LYS A 90 10.91 3.84 -16.65
C LYS A 90 10.27 2.83 -15.70
N SER A 91 10.13 3.23 -14.44
CA SER A 91 9.40 2.49 -13.40
C SER A 91 7.88 2.57 -13.54
N ILE A 92 7.38 3.63 -14.18
CA ILE A 92 5.95 3.90 -14.38
C ILE A 92 5.69 4.21 -15.86
N ILE A 93 4.70 3.53 -16.44
CA ILE A 93 4.16 3.82 -17.76
C ILE A 93 2.80 4.50 -17.63
N PHE A 94 2.53 5.50 -18.47
CA PHE A 94 1.22 6.17 -18.50
C PHE A 94 0.48 5.84 -19.78
N ILE A 95 -0.73 5.29 -19.65
CA ILE A 95 -1.61 4.95 -20.78
C ILE A 95 -3.00 5.49 -20.49
N ASN A 96 -3.53 6.34 -21.38
CA ASN A 96 -4.84 6.96 -21.23
C ASN A 96 -5.05 7.68 -19.88
N GLY A 97 -3.98 8.20 -19.29
CA GLY A 97 -3.96 8.85 -17.98
C GLY A 97 -3.79 7.93 -16.77
N PHE A 98 -3.84 6.61 -16.95
CA PHE A 98 -3.58 5.64 -15.87
C PHE A 98 -2.08 5.39 -15.70
N ALA A 99 -1.62 5.33 -14.46
CA ALA A 99 -0.25 4.94 -14.13
C ALA A 99 -0.16 3.41 -14.00
N ILE A 100 0.81 2.81 -14.67
CA ILE A 100 0.99 1.36 -14.75
C ILE A 100 2.37 1.01 -14.24
N ARG A 101 2.41 0.07 -13.28
CA ARG A 101 3.61 -0.44 -12.64
C ARG A 101 3.63 -1.96 -12.70
N LEU A 102 4.78 -2.53 -12.97
CA LEU A 102 5.00 -3.97 -12.88
C LEU A 102 5.94 -4.23 -11.71
N LEU A 103 5.55 -5.12 -10.80
CA LEU A 103 6.29 -5.46 -9.61
C LEU A 103 6.62 -6.96 -9.61
N THR A 104 7.73 -7.35 -8.99
CA THR A 104 8.00 -8.76 -8.73
C THR A 104 6.95 -9.33 -7.78
N TYR A 105 6.49 -10.55 -8.04
CA TYR A 105 5.67 -11.27 -7.08
C TYR A 105 6.54 -11.76 -5.92
N LEU A 106 6.08 -11.54 -4.68
CA LEU A 106 6.71 -12.15 -3.51
C LEU A 106 6.02 -13.48 -3.18
N GLU A 107 6.84 -14.52 -3.03
CA GLU A 107 6.37 -15.81 -2.53
C GLU A 107 6.17 -15.78 -1.03
N GLY A 108 5.19 -16.51 -0.54
CA GLY A 108 4.92 -16.66 0.89
C GLY A 108 3.43 -16.92 1.15
N ASP A 109 3.16 -17.47 2.33
CA ASP A 109 1.79 -17.61 2.81
C ASP A 109 1.33 -16.32 3.49
N LEU A 110 0.07 -15.96 3.29
CA LEU A 110 -0.53 -14.81 3.99
C LEU A 110 -0.71 -15.13 5.46
N LEU A 111 -0.42 -14.17 6.34
CA LEU A 111 -0.67 -14.28 7.78
C LEU A 111 -2.12 -14.68 8.10
N THR A 112 -3.09 -14.28 7.27
CA THR A 112 -4.50 -14.66 7.44
C THR A 112 -4.73 -16.17 7.50
N ASN A 113 -3.92 -16.93 6.76
CA ASN A 113 -4.02 -18.40 6.65
C ASN A 113 -3.22 -19.13 7.74
N ILE A 114 -2.46 -18.41 8.57
CA ILE A 114 -1.61 -18.97 9.61
C ILE A 114 -2.26 -18.78 10.99
N ARG A 115 -2.09 -19.79 11.85
CA ARG A 115 -2.52 -19.70 13.25
C ARG A 115 -1.71 -18.60 13.95
N ARG A 116 -2.43 -17.62 14.50
CA ARG A 116 -1.83 -16.52 15.27
C ARG A 116 -1.32 -17.03 16.61
N THR A 117 -0.10 -16.62 16.94
CA THR A 117 0.59 -16.94 18.21
C THR A 117 1.21 -15.67 18.78
N PRO A 118 1.45 -15.59 20.10
CA PRO A 118 2.15 -14.46 20.69
C PRO A 118 3.50 -14.17 20.02
N GLU A 119 4.25 -15.21 19.67
CA GLU A 119 5.54 -15.09 18.99
C GLU A 119 5.40 -14.41 17.63
N LEU A 120 4.36 -14.75 16.87
CA LEU A 120 4.09 -14.16 15.56
C LEU A 120 3.70 -12.68 15.66
N TYR A 121 2.94 -12.30 16.70
CA TYR A 121 2.63 -10.90 16.96
C TYR A 121 3.85 -10.09 17.40
N CYS A 122 4.75 -10.68 18.19
CA CYS A 122 6.05 -10.08 18.48
C CYS A 122 6.83 -9.84 17.18
N ASP A 123 6.79 -10.78 16.24
CA ASP A 123 7.49 -10.66 14.96
C ASP A 123 6.87 -9.62 14.00
N VAL A 124 5.53 -9.46 14.01
CA VAL A 124 4.86 -8.32 13.36
C VAL A 124 5.36 -6.99 13.93
N GLY A 125 5.48 -6.90 15.26
CA GLY A 125 6.03 -5.71 15.93
C GLY A 125 7.47 -5.42 15.54
N ARG A 126 8.33 -6.46 15.46
CA ARG A 126 9.70 -6.35 14.93
C ARG A 126 9.68 -5.81 13.50
N PHE A 127 8.90 -6.42 12.61
CA PHE A 127 8.84 -6.03 11.20
C PHE A 127 8.43 -4.57 11.03
N LEU A 128 7.32 -4.16 11.67
CA LEU A 128 6.84 -2.78 11.59
C LEU A 128 7.77 -1.79 12.29
N GLY A 129 8.48 -2.20 13.34
CA GLY A 129 9.52 -1.42 13.99
C GLY A 129 10.68 -1.13 13.04
N GLN A 130 11.17 -2.15 12.32
CA GLN A 130 12.24 -2.00 11.32
C GLN A 130 11.78 -1.16 10.12
N PHE A 131 10.56 -1.39 9.61
CA PHE A 131 9.96 -0.54 8.58
C PHE A 131 9.95 0.93 9.03
N SER A 132 9.42 1.20 10.22
CA SER A 132 9.31 2.58 10.76
C SER A 132 10.67 3.22 10.94
N GLN A 133 11.68 2.45 11.36
CA GLN A 133 13.06 2.91 11.50
C GLN A 133 13.65 3.31 10.14
N ALA A 134 13.48 2.49 9.11
CA ALA A 134 13.96 2.76 7.75
C ALA A 134 13.27 3.98 7.11
N MET A 135 11.98 4.17 7.38
CA MET A 135 11.22 5.32 6.86
C MET A 135 11.60 6.66 7.49
N ARG A 136 12.42 6.68 8.57
CA ARG A 136 12.89 7.94 9.18
C ARG A 136 13.80 8.75 8.27
N SER A 137 14.55 8.09 7.38
CA SER A 137 15.44 8.74 6.42
C SER A 137 14.76 9.03 5.08
N TYR A 138 13.54 8.53 4.85
CA TYR A 138 12.80 8.80 3.62
C TYR A 138 12.15 10.19 3.67
N SER A 139 12.34 10.95 2.59
CA SER A 139 11.68 12.26 2.40
C SER A 139 10.73 12.16 1.23
N ALA A 140 9.43 12.15 1.52
CA ALA A 140 8.40 12.07 0.50
C ALA A 140 8.39 13.35 -0.37
N PRO A 141 8.16 13.25 -1.70
CA PRO A 141 8.02 14.41 -2.55
C PRO A 141 6.86 15.32 -2.07
N PRO A 142 6.93 16.65 -2.26
CA PRO A 142 5.79 17.52 -1.97
C PRO A 142 4.52 17.07 -2.71
N ASN A 143 3.36 17.22 -2.08
CA ASN A 143 2.06 16.84 -2.64
C ASN A 143 1.96 15.34 -3.02
N SER A 144 2.69 14.48 -2.29
CA SER A 144 2.61 13.02 -2.38
C SER A 144 1.66 12.43 -1.35
N ASP A 145 0.92 13.25 -0.60
CA ASP A 145 -0.11 12.73 0.28
C ASP A 145 -1.22 12.07 -0.54
N GLY A 146 -1.75 10.93 -0.04
CA GLY A 146 -2.98 10.35 -0.56
C GLY A 146 -4.11 11.39 -0.59
N SER A 147 -5.01 11.29 -1.56
CA SER A 147 -5.98 12.34 -1.86
C SER A 147 -7.11 12.49 -0.84
N ASP A 148 -7.32 11.49 0.04
CA ASP A 148 -8.46 11.43 0.94
C ASP A 148 -8.03 11.66 2.39
N LYS A 149 -8.62 12.70 3.00
CA LYS A 149 -8.36 13.09 4.39
C LYS A 149 -8.86 12.05 5.39
N LEU A 150 -9.88 11.26 5.05
CA LEU A 150 -10.43 10.24 5.95
C LEU A 150 -9.41 9.12 6.26
N TRP A 151 -8.42 8.94 5.40
CA TRP A 151 -7.36 7.95 5.56
C TRP A 151 -6.07 8.53 6.16
N LYS A 152 -6.05 9.82 6.52
CA LYS A 152 -4.91 10.45 7.19
C LYS A 152 -5.09 10.37 8.70
N LEU A 153 -4.20 9.65 9.38
CA LEU A 153 -4.25 9.45 10.84
C LEU A 153 -4.05 10.74 11.65
N ASP A 154 -3.58 11.82 11.03
CA ASP A 154 -3.44 13.14 11.63
C ASP A 154 -4.54 14.14 11.22
N GLU A 155 -5.56 13.69 10.48
CA GLU A 155 -6.74 14.46 10.07
C GLU A 155 -8.04 13.86 10.63
N VAL A 156 -8.00 13.34 11.86
CA VAL A 156 -9.13 12.65 12.53
C VAL A 156 -10.45 13.45 12.48
N LEU A 157 -10.37 14.78 12.52
CA LEU A 157 -11.53 15.67 12.50
C LEU A 157 -12.28 15.69 11.17
N ALA A 158 -11.68 15.20 10.08
CA ALA A 158 -12.41 15.01 8.82
C ALA A 158 -13.61 14.07 9.00
N CYS A 159 -13.54 13.11 9.93
CA CYS A 159 -14.65 12.20 10.22
C CYS A 159 -15.78 12.85 11.04
N LYS A 160 -15.57 14.03 11.64
CA LYS A 160 -16.54 14.67 12.55
C LYS A 160 -17.83 15.07 11.84
N GLU A 161 -17.78 15.34 10.53
CA GLU A 161 -18.98 15.68 9.74
C GLU A 161 -20.02 14.56 9.69
N TYR A 162 -19.59 13.30 9.86
CA TYR A 162 -20.46 12.12 9.86
C TYR A 162 -21.02 11.77 11.24
N LEU A 163 -20.59 12.46 12.31
CA LEU A 163 -21.08 12.21 13.67
C LEU A 163 -22.62 12.27 13.80
N PRO A 164 -23.34 13.18 13.11
CA PRO A 164 -24.80 13.19 13.13
C PRO A 164 -25.46 11.93 12.54
N GLU A 165 -24.75 11.17 11.70
CA GLU A 165 -25.27 9.94 11.08
C GLU A 165 -25.24 8.73 12.04
N VAL A 166 -24.58 8.85 13.19
CA VAL A 166 -24.55 7.79 14.21
C VAL A 166 -25.92 7.70 14.90
N ILE A 167 -26.65 6.63 14.58
CA ILE A 167 -28.02 6.39 15.05
C ILE A 167 -28.09 6.13 16.56
N ASP A 168 -27.13 5.35 17.08
CA ASP A 168 -27.05 5.03 18.51
C ASP A 168 -26.54 6.25 19.30
N GLU A 169 -27.39 6.81 20.14
CA GLU A 169 -27.11 8.08 20.83
C GLU A 169 -25.95 7.97 21.82
N ASP A 170 -25.84 6.84 22.52
CA ASP A 170 -24.76 6.60 23.48
C ASP A 170 -23.42 6.45 22.75
N ALA A 171 -23.40 5.81 21.58
CA ALA A 171 -22.22 5.72 20.72
C ALA A 171 -21.84 7.09 20.16
N ARG A 172 -22.81 7.86 19.67
CA ARG A 172 -22.60 9.22 19.17
C ARG A 172 -21.97 10.11 20.26
N ASP A 173 -22.50 10.06 21.47
CA ASP A 173 -21.97 10.79 22.62
C ASP A 173 -20.55 10.35 23.01
N ARG A 174 -20.25 9.04 22.99
CA ARG A 174 -18.87 8.54 23.20
C ARG A 174 -17.91 9.04 22.13
N ILE A 175 -18.30 8.99 20.85
CA ILE A 175 -17.46 9.44 19.73
C ILE A 175 -17.24 10.96 19.81
N ALA A 176 -18.28 11.74 20.15
CA ALA A 176 -18.18 13.19 20.35
C ALA A 176 -17.09 13.54 21.37
N ARG A 177 -17.08 12.86 22.53
CA ARG A 177 -16.04 13.04 23.55
C ARG A 177 -14.64 12.70 23.05
N LEU A 178 -14.49 11.69 22.18
CA LEU A 178 -13.18 11.36 21.60
C LEU A 178 -12.69 12.48 20.67
N PHE A 179 -13.57 13.11 19.89
CA PHE A 179 -13.21 14.30 19.13
C PHE A 179 -12.79 15.45 20.04
N ASP A 180 -13.51 15.70 21.13
CA ASP A 180 -13.14 16.74 22.10
C ASP A 180 -11.75 16.50 22.70
N VAL A 181 -11.43 15.25 23.06
CA VAL A 181 -10.10 14.85 23.53
C VAL A 181 -9.04 15.07 22.45
N TYR A 182 -9.32 14.68 21.20
CA TYR A 182 -8.38 14.89 20.10
C TYR A 182 -8.08 16.38 19.89
N GLU A 183 -9.11 17.22 19.81
CA GLU A 183 -8.98 18.67 19.60
C GLU A 183 -8.23 19.35 20.73
N LYS A 184 -8.54 18.98 21.97
CA LYS A 184 -7.95 19.62 23.16
C LYS A 184 -6.53 19.13 23.43
N ASP A 185 -6.29 17.83 23.37
CA ASP A 185 -5.10 17.21 23.96
C ASP A 185 -4.09 16.68 22.94
N ILE A 186 -4.53 16.37 21.71
CA ILE A 186 -3.71 15.71 20.67
C ILE A 186 -3.33 16.68 19.55
N ALA A 187 -4.32 17.31 18.89
CA ALA A 187 -4.11 18.18 17.73
C ALA A 187 -3.07 19.29 17.96
N PRO A 188 -3.02 19.99 19.12
CA PRO A 188 -2.01 21.01 19.38
C PRO A 188 -0.58 20.46 19.46
N LYS A 189 -0.42 19.18 19.82
CA LYS A 189 0.89 18.53 19.99
C LYS A 189 1.37 17.86 18.71
N LEU A 190 0.48 17.45 17.81
CA LEU A 190 0.83 16.73 16.58
C LEU A 190 1.96 17.38 15.75
N PRO A 191 2.01 18.71 15.54
CA PRO A 191 3.10 19.33 14.77
C PRO A 191 4.49 19.14 15.39
N SER A 192 4.56 18.90 16.71
CA SER A 192 5.83 18.67 17.43
C SER A 192 6.27 17.20 17.45
N LEU A 193 5.37 16.28 17.07
CA LEU A 193 5.67 14.86 17.06
C LEU A 193 6.45 14.49 15.79
N ARG A 194 7.34 13.51 15.93
CA ARG A 194 8.03 12.93 14.78
C ARG A 194 7.01 12.26 13.85
N LYS A 195 7.11 12.54 12.55
CA LYS A 195 6.31 11.93 11.50
C LYS A 195 7.21 11.12 10.57
N ALA A 196 6.65 10.08 9.98
CA ALA A 196 7.26 9.29 8.91
C ALA A 196 6.16 8.77 8.00
N VAL A 197 6.50 8.43 6.76
CA VAL A 197 5.60 7.69 5.88
C VAL A 197 5.39 6.30 6.48
N ILE A 198 4.13 5.89 6.60
CA ILE A 198 3.72 4.56 7.07
C ILE A 198 3.14 3.77 5.89
N HIS A 199 3.05 2.44 6.03
CA HIS A 199 2.35 1.62 5.04
C HIS A 199 0.87 2.02 4.89
N GLY A 200 0.22 2.38 6.00
CA GLY A 200 -1.19 2.79 6.03
C GLY A 200 -2.19 1.64 6.03
N ASP A 201 -1.80 0.44 5.56
CA ASP A 201 -2.66 -0.75 5.52
C ASP A 201 -1.93 -2.07 5.83
N ALA A 202 -1.09 -2.07 6.87
CA ALA A 202 -0.41 -3.29 7.29
C ALA A 202 -1.36 -4.20 8.10
N ASN A 203 -1.92 -5.21 7.44
CA ASN A 203 -2.88 -6.15 8.01
C ASN A 203 -2.54 -7.61 7.64
N GLU A 204 -3.28 -8.58 8.18
CA GLU A 204 -3.02 -10.02 8.00
C GLU A 204 -3.13 -10.53 6.55
N GLN A 205 -3.77 -9.78 5.66
CA GLN A 205 -3.87 -10.10 4.24
C GLN A 205 -2.66 -9.58 3.45
N ASN A 206 -1.86 -8.70 4.05
CA ASN A 206 -0.71 -8.05 3.42
C ASN A 206 0.63 -8.54 3.99
N PHE A 207 0.64 -9.16 5.18
CA PHE A 207 1.84 -9.80 5.70
C PHE A 207 2.11 -11.16 5.06
N LEU A 208 3.36 -11.36 4.63
CA LEU A 208 3.89 -12.63 4.14
C LEU A 208 4.73 -13.33 5.19
N ILE A 209 4.50 -14.62 5.31
CA ILE A 209 5.14 -15.53 6.26
C ILE A 209 6.24 -16.31 5.55
N ASN A 210 7.34 -16.57 6.25
CA ASN A 210 8.38 -17.46 5.78
C ASN A 210 7.81 -18.89 5.65
N PRO A 211 7.82 -19.50 4.44
CA PRO A 211 7.38 -20.88 4.29
C PRO A 211 8.23 -21.87 5.10
N ASP A 212 9.51 -21.55 5.34
CA ASP A 212 10.44 -22.40 6.09
C ASP A 212 10.38 -22.14 7.62
N ASP A 213 9.78 -21.03 8.05
CA ASP A 213 9.61 -20.68 9.47
C ASP A 213 8.30 -19.92 9.69
N PRO A 214 7.17 -20.62 9.95
CA PRO A 214 5.85 -20.02 10.00
C PRO A 214 5.62 -19.06 11.19
N LYS A 215 6.66 -18.79 11.99
CA LYS A 215 6.67 -17.80 13.07
C LYS A 215 7.27 -16.46 12.63
N LYS A 216 7.80 -16.37 11.40
CA LYS A 216 8.55 -15.21 10.92
C LYS A 216 7.85 -14.53 9.75
N ILE A 217 7.55 -13.24 9.94
CA ILE A 217 7.13 -12.30 8.91
C ILE A 217 8.36 -11.92 8.08
N THR A 218 8.30 -12.22 6.79
CA THR A 218 9.37 -11.93 5.85
C THR A 218 9.08 -10.71 5.01
N GLY A 219 7.80 -10.46 4.70
CA GLY A 219 7.44 -9.38 3.80
C GLY A 219 6.10 -8.75 4.07
N LEU A 220 5.92 -7.63 3.40
CA LEU A 220 4.70 -6.85 3.40
C LEU A 220 4.42 -6.42 1.96
N ILE A 221 3.17 -6.59 1.55
CA ILE A 221 2.68 -6.25 0.22
C ILE A 221 1.53 -5.23 0.30
N ASP A 222 1.11 -4.84 -0.89
CA ASP A 222 0.12 -3.81 -1.24
C ASP A 222 0.67 -2.38 -1.29
#